data_AF-A0A060BQU1-F1
#
_entry.id   AF-A0A060BQU1-F1
#
_cell.length_a   1.000
_cell.length_b   1.000
_cell.length_c   1.000
_cell.angle_alpha   90.00
_cell.angle_beta   90.00
_cell.angle_gamma   90.00
#
_symmetry.space_group_name_H-M   'P 1'
#
loop_
_entity.id
_entity.type
_entity.pdbx_description
1 polymer ?
#
loop_
_entity_poly.entity_id
_entity_poly.type
_entity_poly.pdbx_seq_one_letter_code
_entity_poly.pdbx_strand_id
1 'polypeptide(L)'
;MGPGGYQLGNFPPGFSEWNDRFRDTVRAFWRGDELVAPELAARLLGSPDRFDRSNRRPSASVNFITAHDGFTLRDLVSYAAKHNEANLEDNRDGHSDNHSANYGVEGPSVDPGIVATRKRQMRNM
;
A
#
# COMPACT_ATOMS: atom_id res chain seq x y z
N MET A 1 0.70 -3.60 19.47
CA MET A 1 2.01 -4.03 18.89
C MET A 1 2.97 -4.32 20.03
N GLY A 2 3.48 -5.54 20.13
CA GLY A 2 4.54 -5.86 21.09
C GLY A 2 5.88 -5.24 20.65
N PRO A 3 6.73 -4.76 21.57
CA PRO A 3 8.02 -4.18 21.21
C PRO A 3 8.87 -5.20 20.45
N GLY A 4 9.47 -4.79 19.33
CA GLY A 4 10.37 -5.64 18.52
C GLY A 4 9.67 -6.60 17.54
N GLY A 5 8.35 -6.53 17.36
CA GLY A 5 7.63 -7.44 16.45
C GLY A 5 7.83 -7.16 14.95
N TYR A 6 8.34 -5.99 14.56
CA TYR A 6 8.56 -5.64 13.16
C TYR A 6 9.91 -6.18 12.65
N GLN A 7 9.87 -7.21 11.80
CA GLN A 7 11.03 -7.99 11.38
C GLN A 7 11.28 -7.97 9.86
N LEU A 8 10.70 -6.99 9.14
CA LEU A 8 10.87 -6.90 7.68
C LEU A 8 12.35 -6.82 7.28
N GLY A 9 12.80 -7.79 6.51
CA GLY A 9 14.19 -7.92 6.03
C GLY A 9 15.11 -8.71 6.96
N ASN A 10 14.64 -9.10 8.15
CA ASN A 10 15.44 -9.82 9.15
C ASN A 10 15.22 -11.34 9.12
N PHE A 11 14.35 -11.86 8.24
CA PHE A 11 14.19 -13.30 8.10
C PHE A 11 15.43 -13.95 7.45
N PRO A 12 15.73 -15.22 7.78
CA PRO A 12 16.85 -15.94 7.19
C PRO A 12 16.77 -16.04 5.66
N PRO A 13 17.90 -16.23 4.96
CA PRO A 13 17.92 -16.55 3.53
C PRO A 13 17.04 -17.77 3.21
N GLY A 14 16.37 -17.74 2.05
CA GLY A 14 15.38 -18.75 1.65
C GLY A 14 13.93 -18.31 1.86
N PHE A 15 13.69 -17.30 2.70
CA PHE A 15 12.37 -16.68 2.84
C PHE A 15 12.21 -15.46 1.92
N SER A 16 11.02 -15.37 1.32
CA SER A 16 10.51 -14.12 0.74
C SER A 16 9.51 -13.49 1.71
N GLU A 17 9.54 -12.16 1.82
CA GLU A 17 8.75 -11.40 2.77
C GLU A 17 7.83 -10.41 2.06
N TRP A 18 6.62 -10.27 2.60
CA TRP A 18 5.67 -9.28 2.14
C TRP A 18 6.17 -7.87 2.47
N ASN A 19 6.39 -7.07 1.45
CA ASN A 19 6.98 -5.74 1.59
C ASN A 19 5.89 -4.67 1.73
N ASP A 20 5.41 -4.47 2.96
CA ASP A 20 4.47 -3.40 3.31
C ASP A 20 5.05 -2.00 3.01
N ARG A 21 6.36 -1.82 3.16
CA ARG A 21 7.04 -0.57 2.81
C ARG A 21 6.93 -0.25 1.32
N PHE A 22 7.02 -1.25 0.44
CA PHE A 22 6.75 -1.08 -1.00
C PHE A 22 5.32 -0.61 -1.21
N ARG A 23 4.35 -1.32 -0.62
CA ARG A 23 2.91 -1.00 -0.70
C ARG A 23 2.65 0.46 -0.32
N ASP A 24 3.09 0.86 0.86
CA ASP A 24 2.78 2.18 1.42
C ASP A 24 3.46 3.31 0.64
N THR A 25 4.69 3.09 0.17
CA THR A 25 5.46 4.07 -0.63
C THR A 25 4.81 4.29 -2.00
N VAL A 26 4.44 3.22 -2.71
CA VAL A 26 3.83 3.32 -4.04
C VAL A 26 2.46 4.00 -3.95
N ARG A 27 1.66 3.64 -2.93
CA ARG A 27 0.37 4.29 -2.66
C ARG A 27 0.54 5.79 -2.38
N ALA A 28 1.45 6.16 -1.48
CA ALA A 28 1.73 7.56 -1.14
C ALA A 28 2.19 8.38 -2.36
N PHE A 29 3.10 7.81 -3.18
CA PHE A 29 3.58 8.47 -4.39
C PHE A 29 2.44 8.79 -5.37
N TRP A 30 1.57 7.82 -5.66
CA TRP A 30 0.47 8.02 -6.60
C TRP A 30 -0.71 8.83 -6.04
N ARG A 31 -0.88 8.83 -4.71
CA ARG A 31 -1.77 9.76 -4.01
C ARG A 31 -1.32 11.22 -4.19
N GLY A 32 -0.03 11.44 -4.39
CA GLY A 32 0.57 12.76 -4.59
C GLY A 32 1.25 13.32 -3.36
N ASP A 33 1.65 12.47 -2.40
CA ASP A 33 2.36 12.89 -1.21
C ASP A 33 3.73 13.48 -1.57
N GLU A 34 4.13 14.53 -0.85
CA GLU A 34 5.40 15.21 -1.09
C GLU A 34 6.60 14.36 -0.66
N LEU A 35 7.74 14.57 -1.31
CA LEU A 35 9.05 13.98 -0.96
C LEU A 35 9.12 12.44 -0.97
N VAL A 36 8.19 11.74 -1.62
CA VAL A 36 8.18 10.27 -1.71
C VAL A 36 9.10 9.72 -2.81
N ALA A 37 9.45 10.53 -3.82
CA ALA A 37 10.21 10.06 -5.00
C ALA A 37 11.55 9.37 -4.68
N PRO A 38 12.38 9.85 -3.72
CA PRO A 38 13.62 9.15 -3.35
C PRO A 38 13.36 7.75 -2.75
N GLU A 39 12.33 7.62 -1.90
CA GLU A 39 11.96 6.34 -1.29
C GLU A 39 11.41 5.38 -2.35
N LEU A 40 10.63 5.89 -3.32
CA LEU A 40 10.12 5.10 -4.44
C LEU A 40 11.26 4.47 -5.26
N ALA A 41 12.36 5.20 -5.48
CA ALA A 41 13.49 4.68 -6.24
C ALA A 41 14.06 3.39 -5.61
N ALA A 42 14.21 3.36 -4.28
CA ALA A 42 14.63 2.15 -3.58
C ALA A 42 13.61 1.01 -3.74
N ARG A 43 12.31 1.31 -3.67
CA ARG A 43 11.23 0.32 -3.84
C ARG A 43 11.23 -0.33 -5.22
N LEU A 44 11.42 0.46 -6.28
CA LEU A 44 11.48 -0.03 -7.65
C LEU A 44 12.71 -0.91 -7.92
N LEU A 45 13.82 -0.65 -7.22
CA LEU A 45 15.06 -1.42 -7.33
C LEU A 45 15.09 -2.68 -6.44
N GLY A 46 13.93 -3.15 -5.95
CA GLY A 46 13.83 -4.34 -5.12
C GLY A 46 14.10 -4.11 -3.63
N SER A 47 14.02 -2.86 -3.18
CA SER A 47 14.24 -2.46 -1.77
C SER A 47 15.59 -2.91 -1.21
N PRO A 48 16.72 -2.56 -1.88
CA PRO A 48 18.05 -3.03 -1.47
C PRO A 48 18.43 -2.57 -0.06
N ASP A 49 17.95 -1.40 0.37
CA ASP A 49 18.11 -0.89 1.74
C ASP A 49 17.59 -1.87 2.81
N ARG A 50 16.64 -2.75 2.46
CA ARG A 50 16.11 -3.79 3.34
C ARG A 50 16.65 -5.18 3.01
N PHE A 51 16.67 -5.57 1.75
CA PHE A 51 16.90 -6.96 1.35
C PHE A 51 18.30 -7.24 0.81
N ASP A 52 19.12 -6.23 0.49
CA ASP A 52 20.50 -6.42 0.03
C ASP A 52 21.45 -6.65 1.21
N ARG A 53 21.20 -7.74 1.93
CA ARG A 53 21.98 -8.21 3.07
C ARG A 53 21.89 -9.72 3.17
N SER A 54 22.85 -10.34 3.85
CA SER A 54 22.83 -11.78 4.14
C SER A 54 22.66 -12.67 2.89
N ASN A 55 23.24 -12.26 1.76
CA ASN A 55 23.16 -12.97 0.47
C ASN A 55 21.73 -13.19 -0.06
N ARG A 56 20.78 -12.32 0.34
CA ARG A 56 19.41 -12.34 -0.17
C ARG A 56 19.34 -11.63 -1.52
N ARG A 57 18.45 -12.12 -2.39
CA ARG A 57 18.23 -11.59 -3.74
C ARG A 57 17.03 -10.63 -3.74
N PRO A 58 16.87 -9.76 -4.77
CA PRO A 58 15.67 -8.92 -4.91
C PRO A 58 14.34 -9.71 -4.87
N SER A 59 14.34 -10.98 -5.26
CA SER A 59 13.19 -11.89 -5.15
C SER A 59 12.76 -12.21 -3.72
N ALA A 60 13.55 -11.82 -2.72
CA ALA A 60 13.18 -11.88 -1.32
C ALA A 60 12.09 -10.85 -0.96
N SER A 61 11.91 -9.81 -1.78
CA SER A 61 10.82 -8.84 -1.63
C SER A 61 9.60 -9.30 -2.41
N VAL A 62 8.49 -9.59 -1.71
CA VAL A 62 7.18 -9.75 -2.34
C VAL A 62 6.51 -8.37 -2.38
N ASN A 63 6.56 -7.74 -3.55
CA ASN A 63 5.95 -6.44 -3.79
C ASN A 63 4.46 -6.61 -4.08
N PHE A 64 3.62 -5.83 -3.42
CA PHE A 64 2.18 -5.83 -3.61
C PHE A 64 1.59 -4.44 -3.36
N ILE A 65 0.48 -4.13 -4.04
CA ILE A 65 -0.27 -2.87 -3.83
C ILE A 65 -1.46 -3.09 -2.92
N THR A 66 -2.16 -4.21 -3.04
CA THR A 66 -3.32 -4.55 -2.22
C THR A 66 -3.28 -6.01 -1.80
N ALA A 67 -3.91 -6.31 -0.68
CA ALA A 67 -4.03 -7.65 -0.12
C ALA A 67 -5.48 -7.87 0.32
N HIS A 68 -5.74 -9.00 0.97
CA HIS A 68 -7.03 -9.25 1.63
C HIS A 68 -7.25 -8.34 2.84
N ASP A 69 -6.16 -7.91 3.49
CA ASP A 69 -6.22 -6.92 4.58
C ASP A 69 -6.14 -5.49 4.01
N GLY A 70 -7.08 -4.65 4.44
CA GLY A 70 -7.30 -3.31 3.94
C GLY A 70 -8.08 -3.24 2.63
N PHE A 71 -7.93 -2.12 1.91
CA PHE A 71 -8.67 -1.88 0.68
C PHE A 71 -8.27 -2.78 -0.49
N THR A 72 -9.26 -3.13 -1.32
CA THR A 72 -9.07 -3.59 -2.69
C THR A 72 -8.46 -2.47 -3.55
N LEU A 73 -7.92 -2.81 -4.74
CA LEU A 73 -7.35 -1.79 -5.64
C LEU A 73 -8.42 -0.76 -6.08
N ARG A 74 -9.67 -1.20 -6.19
CA ARG A 74 -10.79 -0.32 -6.54
C ARG A 74 -11.13 0.62 -5.40
N ASP A 75 -11.17 0.11 -4.17
CA ASP A 75 -11.54 0.91 -3.00
C ASP A 75 -10.42 1.86 -2.59
N LEU A 76 -9.16 1.47 -2.81
CA LEU A 76 -7.98 2.31 -2.62
C LEU A 76 -8.07 3.63 -3.42
N VAL A 77 -8.73 3.62 -4.57
CA VAL A 77 -8.96 4.81 -5.40
C VAL A 77 -10.38 5.36 -5.27
N SER A 78 -11.22 4.80 -4.41
CA SER A 78 -12.64 5.20 -4.29
C SER A 78 -13.01 5.71 -2.90
N TYR A 79 -12.24 5.40 -1.86
CA TYR A 79 -12.55 5.77 -0.48
C TYR A 79 -11.35 6.44 0.21
N ALA A 80 -11.62 7.50 0.96
CA ALA A 80 -10.64 8.18 1.80
C ALA A 80 -10.66 7.64 3.23
N ALA A 81 -11.80 7.12 3.70
CA ALA A 81 -11.96 6.52 5.02
C ALA A 81 -12.44 5.07 4.91
N LYS A 82 -12.16 4.27 5.94
CA LYS A 82 -12.74 2.92 6.08
C LYS A 82 -14.22 3.01 6.42
N HIS A 83 -15.00 2.07 5.89
CA HIS A 83 -16.44 1.91 6.12
C HIS A 83 -16.70 0.48 6.58
N ASN A 84 -16.26 0.17 7.81
CA ASN A 84 -16.35 -1.16 8.42
C ASN A 84 -17.57 -1.29 9.35
N GLU A 85 -18.58 -0.43 9.24
CA GLU A 85 -19.75 -0.41 10.11
C GLU A 85 -20.48 -1.76 10.14
N ALA A 86 -20.42 -2.50 9.02
CA ALA A 86 -20.99 -3.84 8.90
C ALA A 86 -20.37 -4.87 9.86
N ASN A 87 -19.17 -4.62 10.38
CA ASN A 87 -18.49 -5.49 11.35
C ASN A 87 -19.03 -5.33 12.78
N LEU A 88 -19.91 -4.35 13.01
CA LEU A 88 -20.56 -4.08 14.31
C LEU A 88 -19.58 -3.70 15.43
N GLU A 89 -18.39 -3.21 15.09
CA GLU A 89 -17.38 -2.72 16.03
C GLU A 89 -17.30 -1.18 16.07
N ASP A 90 -18.34 -0.49 15.58
CA ASP A 90 -18.41 0.98 15.47
C ASP A 90 -17.27 1.55 14.61
N ASN A 91 -16.93 0.85 13.53
CA ASN A 91 -15.84 1.16 12.60
C ASN A 91 -14.45 1.32 13.29
N ARG A 92 -14.28 0.76 14.50
CA ARG A 92 -13.02 0.84 15.26
C ARG A 92 -11.97 -0.16 14.75
N ASP A 93 -12.41 -1.25 14.14
CA ASP A 93 -11.58 -2.28 13.55
C ASP A 93 -10.95 -1.85 12.22
N GLY A 94 -9.84 -2.48 11.85
CA GLY A 94 -9.12 -2.19 10.60
C GLY A 94 -8.19 -0.96 10.65
N HIS A 95 -7.23 -0.94 9.74
CA HIS A 95 -6.20 0.09 9.67
C HIS A 95 -6.78 1.45 9.24
N SER A 96 -6.34 2.53 9.90
CA SER A 96 -6.88 3.88 9.64
C SER A 96 -6.08 4.66 8.59
N ASP A 97 -4.79 4.33 8.38
CA ASP A 97 -3.94 5.02 7.41
C ASP A 97 -3.73 4.18 6.15
N ASN A 98 -4.73 4.20 5.25
CA ASN A 98 -4.74 3.30 4.09
C ASN A 98 -3.91 3.79 2.89
N HIS A 99 -3.39 5.02 2.96
CA HIS A 99 -2.74 5.71 1.83
C HIS A 99 -3.64 5.76 0.59
N SER A 100 -4.96 5.86 0.79
CA SER A 100 -5.98 5.89 -0.25
C SER A 100 -6.38 7.31 -0.64
N ALA A 101 -7.06 7.45 -1.78
CA ALA A 101 -7.66 8.71 -2.19
C ALA A 101 -8.95 8.45 -2.98
N ASN A 102 -10.01 9.18 -2.65
CA ASN A 102 -11.31 9.04 -3.31
C ASN A 102 -11.43 9.87 -4.61
N TYR A 103 -10.43 10.74 -4.87
CA TYR A 103 -10.36 11.66 -6.01
C TYR A 103 -11.59 12.58 -6.15
N GLY A 104 -12.18 12.99 -5.02
CA GLY A 104 -13.20 14.03 -4.93
C GLY A 104 -14.58 13.55 -4.48
N VAL A 105 -14.91 12.27 -4.63
CA VAL A 105 -16.21 11.71 -4.20
C VAL A 105 -15.96 10.43 -3.40
N GLU A 106 -16.53 10.31 -2.21
CA GLU A 106 -16.43 9.08 -1.42
C GLU A 106 -17.31 7.98 -2.03
N GLY A 107 -16.73 6.80 -2.29
CA GLY A 107 -17.45 5.64 -2.81
C GLY A 107 -17.78 5.70 -4.30
N PRO A 108 -18.82 4.99 -4.76
CA PRO A 108 -19.22 4.92 -6.17
C PRO A 108 -19.51 6.30 -6.77
N SER A 109 -19.09 6.51 -8.02
CA SER A 109 -19.35 7.76 -8.75
C SER A 109 -19.65 7.48 -10.22
N VAL A 110 -20.53 8.30 -10.80
CA VAL A 110 -20.87 8.32 -12.22
C VAL A 110 -20.21 9.48 -12.96
N ASP A 111 -19.49 10.35 -12.24
CA ASP A 111 -18.74 11.45 -12.85
C ASP A 111 -17.64 10.88 -13.76
N PRO A 112 -17.64 11.19 -15.07
CA PRO A 112 -16.71 10.61 -16.02
C PRO A 112 -15.25 11.02 -15.75
N GLY A 113 -15.00 12.22 -15.21
CA GLY A 113 -13.68 12.70 -14.85
C GLY A 113 -13.10 11.96 -13.64
N ILE A 114 -13.92 11.70 -12.62
CA ILE A 114 -13.53 10.90 -11.46
C ILE A 114 -13.29 9.45 -11.87
N VAL A 115 -14.20 8.85 -12.64
CA VAL A 115 -14.06 7.47 -13.12
C VAL A 115 -12.80 7.31 -13.97
N ALA A 116 -12.49 8.27 -14.84
CA ALA A 116 -11.26 8.26 -15.65
C ALA A 116 -10.01 8.38 -14.78
N THR A 117 -10.00 9.28 -13.79
CA THR A 117 -8.88 9.45 -12.86
C THR A 117 -8.62 8.19 -12.06
N ARG A 118 -9.65 7.59 -11.46
CA ARG A 118 -9.53 6.33 -10.71
C ARG A 118 -9.00 5.19 -11.58
N LYS A 119 -9.53 5.07 -12.80
CA LYS A 119 -9.05 4.07 -13.78
C LYS A 119 -7.58 4.28 -14.13
N ARG A 120 -7.11 5.53 -14.25
CA ARG A 120 -5.69 5.84 -14.49
C ARG A 120 -4.84 5.43 -13.29
N GLN A 121 -5.26 5.79 -12.09
CA GLN A 121 -4.51 5.50 -10.87
C GLN A 121 -4.39 3.99 -10.58
N MET A 122 -5.43 3.21 -10.87
CA MET A 122 -5.36 1.74 -10.82
C MET A 122 -4.38 1.11 -11.83
N ARG A 123 -3.99 1.81 -12.90
CA ARG A 123 -2.99 1.33 -13.88
C ARG A 123 -1.59 1.84 -13.60
N ASN A 124 -1.51 2.96 -12.89
CA ASN A 124 -0.26 3.57 -12.47
C ASN A 124 0.43 2.75 -11.37
N MET A 125 -0.37 2.14 -10.49
CA MET A 125 0.04 1.20 -9.45
C MET A 125 0.06 -0.23 -9.97
#